data_AF-A0A6P8I989-F1
#
_entry.id   AF-A0A6P8I989-F1
#
_cell.length_a   1.000
_cell.length_b   1.000
_cell.length_c   1.000
_cell.angle_alpha   90.00
_cell.angle_beta   90.00
_cell.angle_gamma   90.00
#
_symmetry.space_group_name_H-M   'P 1'
#
loop_
_entity.id
_entity.type
_entity.pdbx_description
1 polymer ?
#
loop_
_entity_poly.entity_id
_entity_poly.type
_entity_poly.pdbx_seq_one_letter_code
_entity_poly.pdbx_strand_id
1 'polypeptide(L)'
;MAAEVKLRTLRGILRELRLLSHPKSPTRQLFGYSFLLSEYRRMRTADQSTIHLMNRNAENYLSLLKSERIKEELYQFYKGGGESKSEAAARRVGYEMPKRHDDDDVKT
;
A
#
# COMPACT_ATOMS: atom_id res chain seq x y z
N MET A 1 24.07 -8.55 -11.35
CA MET A 1 22.83 -9.26 -10.97
C MET A 1 22.54 -9.18 -9.46
N ALA A 2 23.18 -9.95 -8.59
CA ALA A 2 22.80 -10.03 -7.17
C ALA A 2 22.93 -8.70 -6.39
N ALA A 3 23.89 -7.83 -6.71
CA ALA A 3 24.04 -6.53 -6.04
C ALA A 3 23.00 -5.48 -6.45
N GLU A 4 22.49 -5.53 -7.69
CA GLU A 4 21.49 -4.58 -8.19
C GLU A 4 20.09 -4.87 -7.64
N VAL A 5 19.75 -6.15 -7.50
CA VAL A 5 18.49 -6.58 -6.86
C VAL A 5 18.41 -6.05 -5.42
N LYS A 6 19.53 -6.06 -4.68
CA LYS A 6 19.62 -5.56 -3.31
C LYS A 6 19.30 -4.05 -3.19
N LEU A 7 19.75 -3.23 -4.14
CA LEU A 7 19.44 -1.79 -4.13
C LEU A 7 17.99 -1.50 -4.47
N ARG A 8 17.40 -2.28 -5.38
CA ARG A 8 15.99 -2.13 -5.77
C ARG A 8 15.06 -2.42 -4.60
N THR A 9 15.29 -3.48 -3.85
CA THR A 9 14.46 -3.84 -2.68
C THR A 9 14.58 -2.79 -1.57
N LEU A 10 15.81 -2.36 -1.22
CA LEU A 10 16.02 -1.28 -0.25
C LEU A 10 15.31 0.02 -0.64
N ARG A 11 15.46 0.46 -1.90
CA ARG A 11 14.77 1.66 -2.42
C ARG A 11 13.25 1.49 -2.38
N GLY A 12 12.76 0.28 -2.66
CA GLY A 12 11.36 -0.06 -2.55
C GLY A 12 10.84 0.11 -1.12
N ILE A 13 11.54 -0.45 -0.13
CA ILE A 13 11.17 -0.35 1.29
C ILE A 13 11.15 1.12 1.73
N LEU A 14 12.21 1.87 1.40
CA LEU A 14 12.27 3.31 1.74
C LEU A 14 11.16 4.12 1.07
N ARG A 15 10.75 3.75 -0.15
CA ARG A 15 9.64 4.40 -0.84
C ARG A 15 8.32 4.13 -0.12
N GLU A 16 8.04 2.89 0.25
CA GLU A 16 6.80 2.55 0.96
C GLU A 16 6.75 3.20 2.35
N LEU A 17 7.84 3.18 3.11
CA LEU A 17 7.92 3.88 4.40
C LEU A 17 7.67 5.38 4.27
N ARG A 18 8.13 5.99 3.17
CA ARG A 18 7.86 7.41 2.88
C ARG A 18 6.39 7.68 2.57
N LEU A 19 5.74 6.77 1.86
CA LEU A 19 4.31 6.89 1.54
C LEU A 19 3.45 6.78 2.81
N LEU A 20 3.83 5.89 3.75
CA LEU A 20 3.09 5.67 5.00
C LEU A 20 3.34 6.77 6.05
N SER A 21 4.58 7.26 6.18
CA SER A 21 4.92 8.26 7.19
C SER A 21 4.43 9.64 6.75
N HIS A 22 5.15 10.32 5.87
CA HIS A 22 4.81 11.65 5.33
C HIS A 22 5.49 11.82 3.96
N PRO A 23 4.75 12.08 2.87
CA PRO A 23 5.34 12.14 1.53
C PRO A 23 6.31 13.31 1.31
N LYS A 24 6.24 14.35 2.17
CA LYS A 24 7.07 15.56 2.09
C LYS A 24 8.34 15.49 2.95
N SER A 25 8.50 14.49 3.81
CA SER A 25 9.69 14.38 4.65
C SER A 25 10.89 13.86 3.85
N PRO A 26 12.11 14.34 4.13
CA PRO A 26 13.30 13.80 3.49
C PRO A 26 13.51 12.35 3.93
N THR A 27 13.91 11.48 2.99
CA THR A 27 14.09 10.04 3.22
C THR A 27 15.01 9.72 4.42
N ARG A 28 15.97 10.62 4.72
CA ARG A 28 16.91 10.46 5.84
C ARG A 28 16.26 10.59 7.22
N GLN A 29 15.10 11.23 7.32
CA GLN A 29 14.33 11.38 8.55
C GLN A 29 13.29 10.27 8.74
N LEU A 30 13.20 9.32 7.81
CA LEU A 30 12.30 8.18 7.97
C LEU A 30 12.73 7.33 9.15
N PHE A 31 11.74 6.89 9.92
CA PHE A 31 11.95 5.91 10.96
C PHE A 31 12.64 4.67 10.38
N GLY A 32 13.72 4.23 11.03
CA GLY A 32 14.50 3.07 10.58
C GLY A 32 15.41 3.30 9.38
N TYR A 33 15.55 4.53 8.84
CA TYR A 33 16.44 4.80 7.70
C TYR A 33 17.90 4.39 7.98
N SER A 34 18.46 4.82 9.11
CA SER A 34 19.83 4.51 9.52
C SER A 34 20.03 3.00 9.71
N PHE A 35 19.06 2.34 10.34
CA PHE A 35 19.04 0.90 10.55
C PHE A 35 19.02 0.13 9.21
N LEU A 36 18.10 0.45 8.30
CA LEU A 36 18.02 -0.21 7.00
C LEU A 36 19.32 -0.03 6.18
N LEU A 37 19.96 1.15 6.30
CA LEU A 37 21.23 1.41 5.64
C LEU A 37 22.38 0.60 6.27
N SER A 38 22.41 0.44 7.60
CA SER A 38 23.43 -0.38 8.28
C SER A 38 23.24 -1.86 7.99
N GLU A 39 22.01 -2.35 7.99
CA GLU A 39 21.66 -3.72 7.60
C GLU A 39 22.11 -4.02 6.15
N TYR A 40 21.79 -3.12 5.22
CA TYR A 40 22.22 -3.24 3.83
C TYR A 40 23.74 -3.27 3.67
N ARG A 41 24.47 -2.45 4.45
CA ARG A 41 25.94 -2.45 4.44
C ARG A 41 26.50 -3.76 4.99
N ARG A 42 25.93 -4.28 6.09
CA ARG A 42 26.34 -5.56 6.69
C ARG A 42 26.14 -6.74 5.74
N MET A 43 25.07 -6.72 4.94
CA MET A 43 24.81 -7.72 3.90
C MET A 43 25.88 -7.76 2.78
N ARG A 44 26.75 -6.74 2.65
CA ARG A 44 27.79 -6.75 1.61
C ARG A 44 28.97 -7.66 1.96
N THR A 45 29.21 -7.88 3.25
CA THR A 45 30.35 -8.65 3.76
C THR A 45 29.93 -9.99 4.38
N ALA A 46 28.63 -10.30 4.38
CA ALA A 46 28.09 -11.55 4.88
C ALA A 46 28.31 -12.72 3.91
N ASP A 47 28.18 -13.94 4.42
CA ASP A 47 28.22 -15.15 3.61
C ASP A 47 26.97 -15.28 2.72
N GLN A 48 27.06 -16.15 1.70
CA GLN A 48 25.99 -16.29 0.70
C GLN A 48 24.66 -16.73 1.32
N SER A 49 24.67 -17.63 2.31
CA SER A 49 23.45 -18.15 2.92
C SER A 49 22.68 -17.04 3.66
N THR A 50 23.42 -16.22 4.43
CA THR A 50 22.87 -15.05 5.11
C THR A 50 22.36 -14.01 4.13
N ILE A 51 23.08 -13.75 3.03
CA ILE A 51 22.63 -12.82 2.00
C ILE A 51 21.30 -13.27 1.41
N HIS A 52 21.15 -14.55 1.07
CA HIS A 52 19.91 -15.09 0.52
C HIS A 52 18.74 -14.96 1.51
N LEU A 53 18.96 -15.30 2.77
CA LEU A 53 17.96 -15.17 3.82
C LEU A 53 17.54 -13.72 4.02
N MET A 54 18.49 -12.80 4.15
CA MET A 54 18.21 -11.37 4.36
C MET A 54 17.52 -10.74 3.15
N ASN A 55 17.86 -11.16 1.93
CA ASN A 55 17.14 -10.73 0.72
C ASN A 55 15.68 -11.20 0.73
N ARG A 56 15.44 -12.47 1.02
CA ARG A 56 14.08 -13.02 1.11
C ARG A 56 13.26 -12.28 2.17
N ASN A 57 13.88 -11.99 3.33
CA ASN A 57 13.24 -11.22 4.39
C ASN A 57 12.92 -9.79 3.94
N ALA A 58 13.83 -9.12 3.23
CA ALA A 58 13.61 -7.79 2.71
C ALA A 58 12.49 -7.76 1.65
N GLU A 59 12.41 -8.75 0.77
CA GLU A 59 11.33 -8.90 -0.21
C GLU A 59 9.98 -9.14 0.47
N ASN A 60 9.93 -10.02 1.47
CA ASN A 60 8.75 -10.26 2.29
C ASN A 60 8.29 -8.97 2.97
N TYR A 61 9.22 -8.21 3.56
CA TYR A 61 8.91 -6.96 4.22
C TYR A 61 8.38 -5.90 3.25
N LEU A 62 8.98 -5.79 2.06
CA LEU A 62 8.48 -4.91 1.00
C LEU A 62 7.07 -5.31 0.56
N SER A 63 6.81 -6.61 0.42
CA SER A 63 5.48 -7.11 0.09
C SER A 63 4.47 -6.76 1.18
N LEU A 64 4.83 -6.95 2.45
CA LEU A 64 3.98 -6.61 3.58
C LEU A 64 3.61 -5.11 3.58
N LEU A 65 4.60 -4.22 3.43
CA LEU A 65 4.36 -2.77 3.39
C LEU A 65 3.41 -2.37 2.26
N LYS A 66 3.57 -2.97 1.07
CA LYS A 66 2.66 -2.75 -0.05
C LYS A 66 1.24 -3.21 0.25
N SER A 67 1.09 -4.41 0.81
CA SER A 67 -0.21 -4.96 1.18
C SER A 67 -0.91 -4.10 2.22
N GLU A 68 -0.17 -3.59 3.21
CA GLU A 68 -0.71 -2.67 4.22
C GLU A 68 -1.20 -1.37 3.59
N ARG A 69 -0.42 -0.77 2.68
CA ARG A 69 -0.86 0.44 1.94
C ARG A 69 -2.12 0.17 1.12
N ILE A 70 -2.15 -0.92 0.35
CA ILE A 70 -3.32 -1.30 -0.47
C ILE A 70 -4.54 -1.57 0.43
N LYS A 71 -4.36 -2.25 1.57
CA LYS A 71 -5.42 -2.49 2.55
C LYS A 71 -6.00 -1.18 3.06
N GLU A 72 -5.15 -0.20 3.34
CA GLU A 72 -5.59 1.12 3.80
C GLU A 72 -6.30 1.91 2.68
N GLU A 73 -5.80 1.89 1.46
CA GLU A 73 -6.45 2.46 0.28
C GLU A 73 -7.85 1.84 0.06
N LEU A 74 -7.95 0.52 0.11
CA LEU A 74 -9.22 -0.21 -0.01
C LEU A 74 -10.16 0.12 1.15
N TYR A 75 -9.64 0.15 2.38
CA TYR A 75 -10.42 0.52 3.54
C TYR A 75 -10.98 1.93 3.39
N GLN A 76 -10.18 2.93 2.98
CA GLN A 76 -10.67 4.28 2.74
C GLN A 76 -11.70 4.35 1.61
N PHE A 77 -11.53 3.56 0.55
CA PHE A 77 -12.47 3.52 -0.56
C PHE A 77 -13.83 2.92 -0.17
N TYR A 78 -13.82 1.84 0.62
CA TYR A 78 -15.03 1.10 0.98
C TYR A 78 -15.63 1.48 2.33
N LYS A 79 -14.89 2.17 3.20
CA LYS A 79 -15.41 2.67 4.49
C LYS A 79 -16.55 3.63 4.21
N GLY A 80 -17.78 3.15 4.38
CA GLY A 80 -18.97 3.99 4.39
C GLY A 80 -18.86 5.00 5.53
N GLY A 81 -18.89 6.29 5.21
CA GLY A 81 -18.83 7.38 6.19
C GLY A 81 -20.12 7.55 7.02
N GLY A 82 -20.76 6.46 7.43
CA GLY A 82 -22.09 6.46 8.06
C GLY A 82 -23.21 6.16 7.05
N GLU A 83 -24.35 6.86 7.16
CA GLU A 83 -25.49 6.78 6.22
C GLU A 83 -25.10 7.33 4.84
N SER A 84 -24.32 6.57 4.07
CA SER A 84 -24.13 6.85 2.65
C SER A 84 -25.46 6.59 1.93
N LYS A 85 -25.94 7.56 1.14
CA LYS A 85 -27.10 7.36 0.25
C LYS A 85 -26.91 6.06 -0.52
N SER A 86 -27.91 5.19 -0.51
CA SER A 86 -27.87 3.85 -1.13
C SER A 86 -27.42 3.88 -2.60
N GLU A 87 -27.72 4.97 -3.31
CA GLU A 87 -27.24 5.24 -4.66
C GLU A 87 -25.69 5.35 -4.75
N ALA A 88 -25.05 6.04 -3.80
CA ALA A 88 -23.59 6.16 -3.77
C ALA A 88 -22.92 4.82 -3.43
N ALA A 89 -23.57 3.99 -2.59
CA ALA A 89 -23.12 2.64 -2.30
C ALA A 89 -23.25 1.74 -3.55
N ALA A 90 -24.38 1.80 -4.25
CA ALA A 90 -24.60 1.06 -5.50
C ALA A 90 -23.54 1.40 -6.55
N ARG A 91 -23.25 2.69 -6.76
CA ARG A 91 -22.23 3.11 -7.73
C ARG A 91 -20.81 2.62 -7.36
N ARG A 92 -20.46 2.53 -6.07
CA ARG A 92 -19.14 2.01 -5.63
C ARG A 92 -18.91 0.55 -6.01
N VAL A 93 -19.99 -0.23 -6.13
CA VAL A 93 -19.93 -1.65 -6.52
C VAL A 93 -20.33 -1.89 -7.98
N GLY A 94 -20.48 -0.83 -8.79
CA GLY A 94 -20.80 -0.93 -10.21
C GLY A 94 -22.28 -1.15 -10.53
N TYR A 95 -23.17 -0.86 -9.59
CA TYR A 95 -24.62 -0.92 -9.78
C TYR A 95 -25.24 0.48 -9.87
N GLU A 96 -26.33 0.59 -10.63
CA GLU A 96 -27.17 1.79 -10.66
C GLU A 96 -28.43 1.56 -9.82
N MET A 97 -28.91 2.62 -9.17
CA MET A 97 -30.14 2.53 -8.39
C MET A 97 -31.33 2.46 -9.34
N PRO A 98 -32.29 1.54 -9.16
CA PRO A 98 -33.49 1.49 -9.99
C PRO A 98 -34.23 2.83 -9.89
N LYS A 99 -34.57 3.42 -11.05
CA LYS A 99 -35.46 4.59 -11.08
C LYS A 99 -36.82 4.14 -10.54
N ARG A 100 -37.39 4.89 -9.59
CA ARG A 100 -38.78 4.68 -9.20
C ARG A 100 -39.63 4.91 -10.44
N HIS A 101 -40.40 3.90 -10.82
CA HIS A 101 -41.53 4.10 -11.73
C HIS A 101 -42.54 4.93 -10.95
N ASP A 102 -42.58 6.23 -11.21
CA ASP A 102 -43.71 7.06 -10.81
C ASP A 102 -44.85 6.68 -11.76
N ASP A 103 -45.56 5.60 -11.46
CA ASP A 103 -46.84 5.29 -12.08
C ASP A 103 -47.91 6.21 -11.47
N ASP A 104 -47.73 7.52 -11.67
CA ASP A 104 -48.79 8.53 -11.60
C ASP A 104 -49.33 8.78 -13.02
N ASP A 105 -49.66 7.70 -13.74
CA ASP A 105 -50.62 7.78 -14.84
C ASP A 105 -52.05 7.62 -14.27
N VAL A 106 -52.40 8.49 -13.32
CA VAL A 106 -53.80 8.86 -13.09
C VAL A 106 -54.11 10.02 -14.04
N LYS A 107 -54.42 9.69 -15.30
CA LYS A 107 -55.25 10.55 -16.14
C LYS A 107 -56.68 10.08 -16.01
N THR A 108 -57.44 10.86 -15.25
CA THR A 108 -58.90 11.05 -15.34
C THR A 108 -59.42 11.06 -16.76
#